data_AF-A0A3B8J5T3-F1
#
_entry.id   AF-A0A3B8J5T3-F1
#
_cell.length_a   1.000
_cell.length_b   1.000
_cell.length_c   1.000
_cell.angle_alpha   90.00
_cell.angle_beta   90.00
_cell.angle_gamma   90.00
#
_symmetry.space_group_name_H-M   'P 1'
#
loop_
_entity.id
_entity.type
_entity.pdbx_description
1 polymer ?
#
loop_
_entity_poly.entity_id
_entity_poly.type
_entity_poly.pdbx_seq_one_letter_code
_entity_poly.pdbx_strand_id
1 'polypeptide(L)'
;MGVIEVKKNKVIFQKRDELAVIEPWGKDCLRFRASPNARITDENWSLIPQPEVKCSASAGDDKAVIVNGKISAEVFSSGKVVYYKNGKEILAERPYMAFNTKYRVYRSLGGDNHRATVIFQAYENEHFYGLGQEQNDCFDLKGSTSELIHKNTKSSIPFVYSSRGYGFLWNNPAIGRCELT
;
A
#
# COMPACT_ATOMS: atom_id res chain seq x y z
N MET A 1 7.51 18.26 -8.91
CA MET A 1 7.91 16.84 -8.75
C MET A 1 8.38 16.63 -7.32
N GLY A 2 8.25 15.42 -6.80
CA GLY A 2 8.82 15.04 -5.50
C GLY A 2 10.30 14.69 -5.65
N VAL A 3 11.03 14.75 -4.54
CA VAL A 3 12.41 14.30 -4.43
C VAL A 3 12.41 12.84 -4.02
N ILE A 4 13.24 12.03 -4.65
CA ILE A 4 13.43 10.63 -4.29
C ILE A 4 14.87 10.43 -3.83
N GLU A 5 15.03 9.78 -2.69
CA GLU A 5 16.32 9.46 -2.11
C GLU A 5 16.37 7.97 -1.76
N VAL A 6 17.52 7.33 -2.00
CA VAL A 6 17.76 5.94 -1.59
C VAL A 6 18.75 5.91 -0.44
N LYS A 7 18.34 5.35 0.69
CA LYS A 7 19.16 5.21 1.91
C LYS A 7 19.03 3.80 2.46
N LYS A 8 20.16 3.08 2.60
CA LYS A 8 20.21 1.75 3.24
C LYS A 8 19.11 0.78 2.77
N ASN A 9 18.94 0.62 1.45
CA ASN A 9 17.91 -0.21 0.82
C ASN A 9 16.45 0.22 1.09
N LYS A 10 16.25 1.50 1.44
CA LYS A 10 14.94 2.13 1.53
C LYS A 10 14.84 3.19 0.44
N VAL A 11 13.66 3.29 -0.18
CA VAL A 11 13.30 4.38 -1.08
C VAL A 11 12.48 5.37 -0.26
N ILE A 12 12.96 6.60 -0.18
CA ILE A 12 12.31 7.71 0.51
C ILE A 12 11.81 8.67 -0.57
N PHE A 13 10.52 8.92 -0.58
CA PHE A 13 9.87 9.89 -1.46
C PHE A 13 9.37 11.06 -0.64
N GLN A 14 9.69 12.28 -1.04
CA GLN A 14 9.25 13.49 -0.38
C GLN A 14 8.65 14.48 -1.38
N LYS A 15 7.42 14.90 -1.13
CA LYS A 15 6.70 15.97 -1.82
C LYS A 15 6.10 16.89 -0.75
N ARG A 16 5.83 18.16 -1.09
CA ARG A 16 5.43 19.24 -0.16
C ARG A 16 4.59 18.80 1.06
N ASP A 17 3.59 17.95 0.83
CA ASP A 17 2.58 17.50 1.78
C ASP A 17 2.60 15.98 2.02
N GLU A 18 3.69 15.30 1.68
CA GLU A 18 3.79 13.85 1.78
C GLU A 18 5.25 13.38 1.93
N LEU A 19 5.49 12.59 2.98
CA LEU A 19 6.69 11.77 3.11
C LEU A 19 6.26 10.31 3.00
N ALA A 20 6.91 9.54 2.12
CA ALA A 20 6.68 8.12 1.96
C ALA A 20 8.00 7.33 1.98
N VAL A 21 7.94 6.10 2.50
CA VAL A 21 9.08 5.20 2.62
C VAL A 21 8.66 3.81 2.16
N ILE A 22 9.47 3.22 1.29
CA ILE A 22 9.38 1.82 0.89
C ILE A 22 10.64 1.09 1.34
N GLU A 23 10.47 -0.02 2.03
CA GLU A 23 11.57 -0.84 2.54
C GLU A 23 11.22 -2.33 2.49
N PRO A 24 12.23 -3.23 2.48
CA PRO A 24 11.97 -4.66 2.57
C PRO A 24 11.43 -5.03 3.97
N TRP A 25 10.51 -6.00 4.04
CA TRP A 25 10.00 -6.52 5.31
C TRP A 25 9.88 -8.04 5.28
N GLY A 26 11.03 -8.72 5.37
CA GLY A 26 11.13 -10.17 5.14
C GLY A 26 11.32 -10.51 3.66
N LYS A 27 11.41 -11.81 3.35
CA LYS A 27 11.64 -12.30 1.98
C LYS A 27 10.43 -12.04 1.09
N ASP A 28 10.66 -11.56 -0.13
CA ASP A 28 9.62 -11.33 -1.14
C ASP A 28 8.49 -10.39 -0.66
N CYS A 29 8.81 -9.41 0.19
CA CYS A 29 7.83 -8.53 0.83
C CYS A 29 8.34 -7.09 0.91
N LEU A 30 7.47 -6.12 0.61
CA LEU A 30 7.76 -4.70 0.72
C LEU A 30 6.76 -4.05 1.67
N ARG A 31 7.26 -3.20 2.57
CA ARG A 31 6.45 -2.36 3.44
C ARG A 31 6.43 -0.95 2.87
N PHE A 32 5.23 -0.40 2.73
CA PHE A 32 4.99 0.98 2.34
C PHE A 32 4.44 1.76 3.53
N ARG A 33 5.03 2.92 3.83
CA ARG A 33 4.52 3.87 4.83
C ARG A 33 4.46 5.25 4.21
N ALA A 34 3.39 6.00 4.45
CA ALA A 34 3.27 7.39 4.01
C ALA A 34 2.54 8.24 5.05
N SER A 35 2.89 9.51 5.13
CA SER A 35 2.37 10.45 6.11
C SER A 35 2.38 11.88 5.56
N PRO A 36 1.29 12.66 5.78
CA PRO A 36 1.27 14.08 5.47
C PRO A 36 1.96 14.95 6.53
N ASN A 37 2.32 14.39 7.69
CA ASN A 37 2.84 15.13 8.84
C ASN A 37 4.37 15.36 8.80
N ALA A 38 4.98 15.27 7.61
CA ALA A 38 6.44 15.35 7.39
C ALA A 38 7.29 14.36 8.20
N ARG A 39 6.67 13.37 8.86
CA ARG A 39 7.33 12.33 9.67
C ARG A 39 6.64 10.98 9.50
N ILE A 40 7.43 9.91 9.48
CA ILE A 40 6.96 8.53 9.54
C ILE A 40 7.14 8.02 10.97
N THR A 41 6.11 7.39 11.53
CA THR A 41 6.19 6.72 12.83
C THR A 41 6.59 5.25 12.65
N ASP A 42 7.26 4.69 13.66
CA ASP A 42 7.72 3.29 13.67
C ASP A 42 6.70 2.31 14.24
N GLU A 43 5.41 2.68 14.20
CA GLU A 43 4.31 1.81 14.62
C GLU A 43 4.21 0.58 13.70
N ASN A 44 4.35 -0.61 14.29
CA ASN A 44 4.36 -1.87 13.55
C ASN A 44 3.01 -2.59 13.54
N TRP A 45 2.11 -2.27 14.47
CA TRP A 45 0.80 -2.91 14.61
C TRP A 45 0.91 -4.44 14.58
N SER A 46 0.38 -5.12 13.54
CA SER A 46 0.41 -6.58 13.43
C SER A 46 1.70 -7.13 12.79
N LEU A 47 2.66 -6.27 12.40
CA LEU A 47 3.91 -6.71 11.80
C LEU A 47 4.89 -7.18 12.86
N ILE A 48 5.28 -8.45 12.77
CA ILE A 48 6.39 -8.99 13.55
C ILE A 48 7.75 -8.57 12.95
N PRO A 49 8.81 -8.44 13.78
CA PRO A 49 10.16 -8.25 13.28
C PRO A 49 10.55 -9.34 12.27
N GLN A 50 11.27 -8.94 11.23
CA GLN A 50 11.75 -9.83 10.18
C GLN A 50 13.29 -9.83 10.16
N PRO A 51 13.92 -10.95 9.79
CA PRO A 51 15.36 -10.97 9.56
C PRO A 51 15.74 -10.02 8.42
N GLU A 52 16.97 -9.51 8.44
CA GLU A 52 17.48 -8.72 7.33
C GLU A 52 17.54 -9.55 6.05
N VAL A 53 17.15 -8.92 4.95
CA VAL A 53 17.16 -9.54 3.62
C VAL A 53 18.02 -8.71 2.67
N LYS A 54 18.66 -9.40 1.71
CA LYS A 54 19.34 -8.73 0.61
C LYS A 54 18.30 -8.08 -0.29
N CYS A 55 18.32 -6.76 -0.31
CA CYS A 55 17.47 -5.90 -1.10
C CYS A 55 18.37 -4.96 -1.91
N SER A 56 17.97 -4.62 -3.12
CA SER A 56 18.61 -3.57 -3.91
C SER A 56 17.63 -2.41 -4.11
N ALA A 57 18.13 -1.18 -3.97
CA ALA A 57 17.38 0.00 -4.30
C ALA A 57 18.27 0.95 -5.12
N SER A 58 17.72 1.54 -6.17
CA SER A 58 18.40 2.50 -7.02
C SER A 58 17.49 3.67 -7.34
N ALA A 59 18.05 4.88 -7.41
CA ALA A 59 17.37 6.07 -7.91
C ALA A 59 17.82 6.33 -9.34
N GLY A 60 16.88 6.58 -10.24
CA GLY A 60 17.10 7.20 -11.55
C GLY A 60 16.48 8.59 -11.60
N ASP A 61 16.49 9.21 -12.78
CA ASP A 61 16.09 10.61 -12.95
C ASP A 61 14.59 10.86 -12.65
N ASP A 62 13.71 9.95 -13.05
CA ASP A 62 12.25 10.09 -12.88
C ASP A 62 11.65 9.11 -11.86
N LYS A 63 12.35 8.02 -11.54
CA LYS A 63 11.85 6.99 -10.62
C LYS A 63 12.95 6.33 -9.84
N ALA A 64 12.61 5.82 -8.66
CA ALA A 64 13.43 4.84 -7.95
C ALA A 64 12.83 3.45 -8.05
N VAL A 65 13.69 2.45 -8.03
CA VAL A 65 13.33 1.04 -8.07
C VAL A 65 13.86 0.36 -6.82
N ILE A 66 13.02 -0.44 -6.17
CA ILE A 66 13.41 -1.32 -5.07
C ILE A 66 13.07 -2.76 -5.43
N VAL A 67 14.00 -3.69 -5.19
CA VAL A 67 13.86 -5.11 -5.51
C VAL A 67 14.21 -5.94 -4.27
N ASN A 68 13.25 -6.76 -3.85
CA ASN A 68 13.40 -7.72 -2.77
C ASN A 68 12.92 -9.11 -3.23
N GLY A 69 13.88 -9.94 -3.65
CA GLY A 69 13.60 -11.27 -4.19
C GLY A 69 12.70 -11.21 -5.44
N LYS A 70 11.50 -11.79 -5.34
CA LYS A 70 10.51 -11.84 -6.43
C LYS A 70 9.69 -10.56 -6.57
N ILE A 71 9.65 -9.72 -5.53
CA ILE A 71 8.85 -8.50 -5.51
C ILE A 71 9.74 -7.29 -5.81
N SER A 72 9.22 -6.37 -6.59
CA SER A 72 9.83 -5.06 -6.81
C SER A 72 8.79 -3.96 -6.84
N ALA A 73 9.20 -2.73 -6.59
CA ALA A 73 8.35 -1.56 -6.70
C ALA A 73 9.09 -0.41 -7.40
N GLU A 74 8.36 0.34 -8.21
CA GLU A 74 8.80 1.57 -8.84
C GLU A 74 8.07 2.74 -8.20
N VAL A 75 8.84 3.72 -7.72
CA VAL A 75 8.34 4.96 -7.12
C VAL A 75 8.68 6.10 -8.06
N PHE A 76 7.67 6.71 -8.67
CA PHE A 76 7.84 7.81 -9.61
C PHE A 76 7.92 9.15 -8.89
N SER A 77 8.61 10.12 -9.50
CA SER A 77 8.73 11.51 -9.04
C SER A 77 7.36 12.20 -8.89
N SER A 78 6.32 11.69 -9.56
CA SER A 78 4.94 12.13 -9.42
C SER A 78 4.30 11.76 -8.08
N GLY A 79 4.79 10.70 -7.44
CA GLY A 79 4.27 10.06 -6.23
C GLY A 79 3.60 8.70 -6.47
N LYS A 80 3.44 8.29 -7.75
CA LYS A 80 2.88 7.00 -8.13
C LYS A 80 3.77 5.86 -7.66
N VAL A 81 3.16 4.80 -7.14
CA VAL A 81 3.84 3.52 -6.90
C VAL A 81 3.25 2.41 -7.75
N VAL A 82 4.11 1.62 -8.37
CA VAL A 82 3.74 0.41 -9.13
C VAL A 82 4.54 -0.78 -8.60
N TYR A 83 3.86 -1.89 -8.34
CA TYR A 83 4.44 -3.11 -7.79
C TYR A 83 4.47 -4.20 -8.85
N TYR A 84 5.54 -4.98 -8.83
CA TYR A 84 5.78 -6.07 -9.78
C TYR A 84 6.17 -7.35 -9.05
N LYS A 85 5.78 -8.49 -9.60
CA LYS A 85 6.24 -9.82 -9.22
C LYS A 85 6.90 -10.49 -10.41
N ASN A 86 8.17 -10.86 -10.30
CA ASN A 86 8.95 -11.42 -11.40
C ASN A 86 8.87 -10.57 -12.69
N GLY A 87 8.89 -9.23 -12.55
CA GLY A 87 8.79 -8.28 -13.67
C GLY A 87 7.38 -8.06 -14.23
N LYS A 88 6.35 -8.80 -13.77
CA LYS A 88 4.95 -8.57 -14.16
C LYS A 88 4.27 -7.63 -13.17
N GLU A 89 3.59 -6.60 -13.66
CA GLU A 89 2.81 -5.68 -12.83
C GLU A 89 1.70 -6.42 -12.09
N ILE A 90 1.63 -6.22 -10.77
CA ILE A 90 0.63 -6.85 -9.90
C ILE A 90 -0.34 -5.86 -9.29
N LEU A 91 0.12 -4.65 -8.93
CA LEU A 91 -0.66 -3.62 -8.25
C LEU A 91 -0.12 -2.24 -8.64
N ALA A 92 -0.98 -1.27 -8.92
CA ALA A 92 -0.57 0.09 -9.23
C ALA A 92 -1.48 1.10 -8.56
N GLU A 93 -0.92 2.18 -8.02
CA GLU A 93 -1.70 3.30 -7.53
C GLU A 93 -2.36 4.07 -8.69
N ARG A 94 -3.59 4.52 -8.45
CA ARG A 94 -4.38 5.34 -9.37
C ARG A 94 -4.77 6.65 -8.67
N PRO A 95 -4.76 7.80 -9.36
CA PRO A 95 -5.20 9.06 -8.76
C PRO A 95 -6.70 9.03 -8.44
N TYR A 96 -7.09 9.75 -7.38
CA TYR A 96 -8.48 9.84 -6.91
C TYR A 96 -9.43 10.44 -7.95
N MET A 97 -8.95 11.39 -8.76
CA MET A 97 -9.72 12.02 -9.84
C MET A 97 -8.84 12.18 -11.08
N ALA A 98 -9.46 12.21 -12.27
CA ALA A 98 -8.75 12.32 -13.55
C ALA A 98 -7.79 13.53 -13.64
N PHE A 99 -8.13 14.63 -12.98
CA PHE A 99 -7.32 15.87 -12.97
C PHE A 99 -6.54 16.08 -11.67
N ASN A 100 -6.60 15.15 -10.72
CA ASN A 100 -5.87 15.25 -9.47
C ASN A 100 -4.51 14.55 -9.59
N THR A 101 -3.44 15.27 -9.28
CA THR A 101 -2.06 14.74 -9.30
C THR A 101 -1.67 14.00 -8.03
N LYS A 102 -2.60 13.81 -7.08
CA LYS A 102 -2.38 13.08 -5.83
C LYS A 102 -2.85 11.62 -5.96
N TYR A 103 -1.91 10.71 -5.72
CA TYR A 103 -2.16 9.25 -5.67
C TYR A 103 -2.74 8.81 -4.33
N ARG A 104 -2.49 9.56 -3.26
CA ARG A 104 -2.99 9.33 -1.91
C ARG A 104 -3.67 10.60 -1.41
N VAL A 105 -4.85 10.47 -0.80
CA VAL A 105 -5.65 11.59 -0.32
C VAL A 105 -5.66 11.59 1.19
N TYR A 106 -5.25 12.72 1.77
CA TYR A 106 -5.27 12.95 3.21
C TYR A 106 -6.23 14.10 3.52
N ARG A 107 -7.30 13.83 4.27
CA ARG A 107 -8.22 14.86 4.78
C ARG A 107 -7.95 15.05 6.28
N SER A 108 -7.54 16.25 6.68
CA SER A 108 -7.30 16.57 8.09
C SER A 108 -8.60 16.43 8.90
N LEU A 109 -8.48 15.85 10.10
CA LEU A 109 -9.53 15.74 11.10
C LEU A 109 -9.23 16.61 12.35
N GLY A 110 -8.22 17.48 12.24
CA GLY A 110 -7.69 18.29 13.36
C GLY A 110 -6.43 17.68 13.97
N GLY A 111 -5.50 18.56 14.36
CA GLY A 111 -4.16 18.18 14.81
C GLY A 111 -3.42 17.35 13.77
N ASP A 112 -2.76 16.28 14.22
CA ASP A 112 -1.98 15.38 13.36
C ASP A 112 -2.83 14.23 12.77
N ASN A 113 -4.14 14.23 12.99
CA ASN A 113 -5.04 13.15 12.58
C ASN A 113 -5.60 13.38 11.17
N HIS A 114 -5.62 12.32 10.37
CA HIS A 114 -6.03 12.37 8.98
C HIS A 114 -6.89 11.16 8.60
N ARG A 115 -7.92 11.40 7.77
CA ARG A 115 -8.56 10.34 6.98
C ARG A 115 -7.71 10.13 5.71
N ALA A 116 -7.14 8.94 5.58
CA ALA A 116 -6.38 8.53 4.41
C ALA A 116 -7.24 7.73 3.44
N THR A 117 -7.08 7.98 2.14
CA THR A 117 -7.68 7.20 1.06
C THR A 117 -6.62 6.89 0.02
N VAL A 118 -6.46 5.61 -0.30
CA VAL A 118 -5.53 5.12 -1.32
C VAL A 118 -6.35 4.32 -2.32
N ILE A 119 -6.13 4.57 -3.61
CA ILE A 119 -6.85 3.90 -4.69
C ILE A 119 -5.84 3.18 -5.57
N PHE A 120 -6.18 1.95 -5.90
CA PHE A 120 -5.40 1.14 -6.81
C PHE A 120 -6.15 0.93 -8.12
N GLN A 121 -5.40 0.65 -9.18
CA GLN A 121 -5.97 0.28 -10.47
C GLN A 121 -6.74 -1.04 -10.33
N ALA A 122 -8.02 -1.03 -10.70
CA ALA A 122 -8.81 -2.24 -10.80
C ALA A 122 -8.48 -3.00 -12.08
N TYR A 123 -8.43 -4.33 -11.98
CA TYR A 123 -8.29 -5.25 -13.10
C TYR A 123 -9.56 -6.09 -13.24
N GLU A 124 -10.02 -6.30 -14.47
CA GLU A 124 -11.29 -6.99 -14.77
C GLU A 124 -11.27 -8.46 -14.33
N ASN A 125 -10.17 -9.17 -14.61
CA ASN A 125 -10.01 -10.61 -14.32
C ASN A 125 -9.31 -10.87 -12.97
N GLU A 126 -9.37 -9.92 -12.03
CA GLU A 126 -8.78 -10.07 -10.71
C GLU A 126 -9.85 -10.47 -9.69
N HIS A 127 -9.54 -11.53 -8.94
CA HIS A 127 -10.39 -12.07 -7.88
C HIS A 127 -9.70 -11.85 -6.53
N PHE A 128 -10.50 -11.60 -5.50
CA PHE A 128 -10.00 -11.24 -4.17
C PHE A 128 -10.57 -12.15 -3.09
N TYR A 129 -9.73 -12.50 -2.12
CA TYR A 129 -10.09 -13.40 -1.02
C TYR A 129 -9.49 -12.88 0.29
N GLY A 130 -10.10 -13.19 1.43
CA GLY A 130 -9.61 -12.79 2.75
C GLY A 130 -10.56 -11.80 3.45
N LEU A 131 -10.05 -10.64 3.88
CA LEU A 131 -10.73 -9.62 4.69
C LEU A 131 -11.28 -10.07 6.06
N GLY A 132 -11.11 -11.36 6.40
CA GLY A 132 -11.55 -11.94 7.66
C GLY A 132 -12.87 -12.68 7.49
N GLN A 133 -13.82 -12.43 8.39
CA GLN A 133 -15.10 -13.12 8.44
C GLN A 133 -16.24 -12.11 8.33
N GLU A 134 -17.10 -12.29 7.33
CA GLU A 134 -18.30 -11.49 7.09
C GLU A 134 -19.42 -12.37 6.51
N GLN A 135 -20.66 -12.11 6.91
CA GLN A 135 -21.84 -12.85 6.43
C GLN A 135 -22.33 -12.30 5.08
N ASN A 136 -21.51 -12.44 4.04
CA ASN A 136 -21.85 -11.95 2.69
C ASN A 136 -22.07 -13.06 1.65
N ASP A 137 -21.87 -14.34 2.02
CA ASP A 137 -21.93 -15.51 1.12
C ASP A 137 -21.05 -15.36 -0.16
N CYS A 138 -20.04 -14.48 -0.08
CA CYS A 138 -19.12 -14.21 -1.17
C CYS A 138 -17.76 -14.85 -0.86
N PHE A 139 -17.41 -15.90 -1.59
CA PHE A 139 -16.03 -16.41 -1.55
C PHE A 139 -15.08 -15.48 -2.31
N ASP A 140 -15.45 -15.11 -3.55
CA ASP A 140 -14.76 -14.05 -4.30
C ASP A 140 -15.34 -12.70 -3.90
N LEU A 141 -14.46 -11.82 -3.43
CA LEU A 141 -14.78 -10.49 -2.91
C LEU A 141 -14.69 -9.42 -4.00
N LYS A 142 -14.39 -9.76 -5.26
CA LYS A 142 -14.40 -8.81 -6.38
C LYS A 142 -15.77 -8.14 -6.50
N GLY A 143 -15.78 -6.82 -6.61
CA GLY A 143 -17.02 -6.01 -6.62
C GLY A 143 -17.62 -5.76 -5.25
N SER A 144 -17.11 -6.38 -4.18
CA SER A 144 -17.63 -6.21 -2.84
C SER A 144 -17.08 -4.95 -2.14
N THR A 145 -17.78 -4.56 -1.08
CA THR A 145 -17.35 -3.56 -0.13
C THR A 145 -17.38 -4.18 1.26
N SER A 146 -16.32 -3.97 2.04
CA SER A 146 -16.30 -4.36 3.45
C SER A 146 -15.95 -3.18 4.35
N GLU A 147 -16.74 -2.95 5.39
CA GLU A 147 -16.38 -2.04 6.47
C GLU A 147 -15.30 -2.69 7.35
N LEU A 148 -14.20 -1.97 7.61
CA LEU A 148 -13.11 -2.42 8.47
C LEU A 148 -13.45 -2.07 9.92
N ILE A 149 -14.38 -2.84 10.51
CA ILE A 149 -14.83 -2.71 11.89
C ILE A 149 -15.23 -4.09 12.44
N HIS A 150 -15.09 -4.30 13.74
CA HIS A 150 -15.59 -5.50 14.41
C HIS A 150 -17.06 -5.29 14.82
N LYS A 151 -17.91 -6.28 14.52
CA LYS A 151 -19.31 -6.34 14.96
C LYS A 151 -19.58 -7.75 15.46
N ASN A 152 -20.73 -7.98 16.13
CA ASN A 152 -21.16 -9.35 16.35
C ASN A 152 -21.22 -10.09 14.99
N THR A 153 -20.73 -11.33 14.96
CA THR A 153 -20.59 -12.19 13.77
C THR A 153 -19.67 -11.68 12.64
N LYS A 154 -18.96 -10.56 12.82
CA LYS A 154 -18.00 -10.01 11.84
C LYS A 154 -16.63 -9.73 12.46
N SER A 155 -15.59 -10.29 11.85
CA SER A 155 -14.19 -10.07 12.22
C SER A 155 -13.43 -9.49 11.04
N SER A 156 -13.08 -8.21 11.12
CA SER A 156 -12.30 -7.54 10.07
C SER A 156 -10.81 -7.87 10.23
N ILE A 157 -10.24 -8.57 9.26
CA ILE A 157 -8.80 -8.87 9.19
C ILE A 157 -8.33 -8.31 7.85
N PRO A 158 -7.72 -7.11 7.80
CA PRO A 158 -7.55 -6.35 6.57
C PRO A 158 -6.36 -6.84 5.72
N PHE A 159 -6.35 -8.15 5.44
CA PHE A 159 -5.45 -8.84 4.54
C PHE A 159 -6.24 -9.40 3.36
N VAL A 160 -5.80 -9.11 2.14
CA VAL A 160 -6.41 -9.59 0.91
C VAL A 160 -5.39 -10.40 0.12
N TYR A 161 -5.81 -11.54 -0.39
CA TYR A 161 -5.11 -12.30 -1.41
C TYR A 161 -5.74 -12.04 -2.78
N SER A 162 -4.91 -11.72 -3.78
CA SER A 162 -5.33 -11.51 -5.16
C SER A 162 -4.97 -12.70 -6.04
N SER A 163 -5.85 -13.06 -6.98
CA SER A 163 -5.58 -14.06 -8.03
C SER A 163 -4.39 -13.69 -8.93
N ARG A 164 -3.96 -12.41 -8.94
CA ARG A 164 -2.72 -11.96 -9.60
C ARG A 164 -1.45 -12.42 -8.89
N GLY A 165 -1.59 -13.09 -7.74
CA GLY A 165 -0.51 -13.80 -7.04
C GLY A 165 0.23 -12.95 -6.01
N TYR A 166 -0.44 -11.99 -5.38
CA TYR A 166 0.11 -11.19 -4.28
C TYR A 166 -0.85 -11.14 -3.08
N GLY A 167 -0.29 -10.87 -1.91
CA GLY A 167 -1.04 -10.55 -0.69
C GLY A 167 -0.86 -9.07 -0.35
N PHE A 168 -1.91 -8.44 0.17
CA PHE A 168 -1.91 -7.05 0.60
C PHE A 168 -2.45 -6.95 2.02
N LEU A 169 -1.64 -6.45 2.95
CA LEU A 169 -2.03 -6.16 4.32
C LEU A 169 -2.20 -4.65 4.49
N TRP A 170 -3.42 -4.19 4.80
CA TRP A 170 -3.64 -2.84 5.28
C TRP A 170 -3.33 -2.78 6.78
N ASN A 171 -2.05 -2.54 7.09
CA ASN A 171 -1.53 -2.52 8.46
C ASN A 171 -1.87 -1.21 9.18
N ASN A 172 -3.16 -0.96 9.39
CA ASN A 172 -3.67 0.19 10.12
C ASN A 172 -4.98 -0.20 10.83
N PRO A 173 -5.06 -0.10 12.18
CA PRO A 173 -6.22 -0.55 12.95
C PRO A 173 -7.40 0.42 12.95
N ALA A 174 -7.30 1.55 12.25
CA ALA A 174 -8.38 2.53 12.18
C ALA A 174 -9.65 1.96 11.54
N ILE A 175 -10.81 2.38 12.05
CA ILE A 175 -12.10 2.10 11.42
C ILE A 175 -12.11 2.71 10.02
N GLY A 176 -12.52 1.92 9.03
CA GLY A 176 -12.49 2.34 7.64
C GLY A 176 -13.33 1.47 6.73
N ARG A 177 -12.99 1.49 5.44
CA ARG A 177 -13.69 0.73 4.39
C ARG A 177 -12.67 0.23 3.38
N CYS A 178 -12.87 -1.00 2.91
CA CYS A 178 -12.17 -1.58 1.78
C CYS A 178 -13.18 -1.76 0.63
N GLU A 179 -12.84 -1.27 -0.55
CA GLU A 179 -13.64 -1.37 -1.77
C GLU A 179 -12.84 -2.17 -2.79
N LEU A 180 -13.38 -3.30 -3.24
CA LEU A 180 -12.76 -4.21 -4.19
C LEU A 180 -13.46 -4.15 -5.56
N THR A 181 -14.05 -3.01 -5.90
CA THR A 181 -14.77 -2.76 -7.16
C THR A 181 -13.81 -2.53 -8.32
#